data_AF-A0AAV7HBX9-F1
#
_entry.id   AF-A0AAV7HBX9-F1
#
_cell.length_a   1.000
_cell.length_b   1.000
_cell.length_c   1.000
_cell.angle_alpha   90.00
_cell.angle_beta   90.00
_cell.angle_gamma   90.00
#
_symmetry.space_group_name_H-M   'P 1'
#
loop_
_entity.id
_entity.type
_entity.pdbx_description
1 polymer ?
#
loop_
_entity_poly.entity_id
_entity_poly.type
_entity_poly.pdbx_seq_one_letter_code
_entity_poly.pdbx_strand_id
1 'polypeptide(L)'
;MNMMERYNASFTVTHTHCYIQTGRKQEFAYNQDCVDKIITFHGYWHVDDPGKRKIKNCDFYASKVQHLLPDFRSSWCDTCSTAVNPSSKRTPLWQYEYCKHCGPAKSIYSNFQSQDNQTAYFNFGVHLGQNYNPLLSLKNRKIVPGYDYRYHDIVAAINGHFGVKCKVQVYPDPVRPGVYYLSYIELAFYSSAVKRDNLIDHPEADEYYTKFQDTNITFLNHVPSIDPAEPQPIYPLPEKTAVSETPSFWDNLWKLIISYLPLISSVILFILIWIIFAVTGT
;
A
#
# COMPACT_ATOMS: atom_id res chain seq x y z
N MET A 1 -33.02 5.25 -12.50
CA MET A 1 -32.12 4.11 -12.78
C MET A 1 -30.91 4.28 -11.87
N ASN A 2 -30.79 3.51 -10.78
CA ASN A 2 -29.64 3.62 -9.88
C ASN A 2 -28.40 3.13 -10.65
N MET A 3 -27.45 4.01 -10.91
CA MET A 3 -26.17 3.62 -11.49
C MET A 3 -25.48 2.68 -10.49
N MET A 4 -25.21 1.45 -10.93
CA MET A 4 -24.43 0.50 -10.14
C MET A 4 -22.99 1.01 -10.08
N GLU A 5 -22.52 1.29 -8.87
CA GLU A 5 -21.14 1.72 -8.64
C GLU A 5 -20.17 0.62 -9.02
N ARG A 6 -18.97 1.00 -9.45
CA ARG A 6 -17.93 0.07 -9.91
C ARG A 6 -16.69 0.21 -9.06
N TYR A 7 -16.05 -0.91 -8.75
CA TYR A 7 -14.79 -0.94 -8.06
C TYR A 7 -13.85 -1.98 -8.63
N ASN A 8 -12.55 -1.78 -8.44
CA ASN A 8 -11.54 -2.76 -8.77
C ASN A 8 -10.97 -3.36 -7.49
N ALA A 9 -10.85 -4.67 -7.43
CA ALA A 9 -10.02 -5.37 -6.46
C ALA A 9 -8.63 -5.56 -7.08
N SER A 10 -7.60 -5.01 -6.44
CA SER A 10 -6.23 -5.04 -6.93
C SER A 10 -5.39 -6.05 -6.16
N PHE A 11 -4.62 -6.83 -6.91
CA PHE A 11 -3.69 -7.82 -6.42
C PHE A 11 -2.29 -7.51 -6.92
N THR A 12 -1.31 -7.68 -6.06
CA THR A 12 0.09 -7.41 -6.32
C THR A 12 0.87 -8.71 -6.39
N VAL A 13 1.75 -8.84 -7.39
CA VAL A 13 2.80 -9.86 -7.40
C VAL A 13 3.93 -9.39 -6.49
N THR A 14 4.07 -10.05 -5.34
CA THR A 14 4.88 -9.61 -4.19
C THR A 14 6.32 -9.25 -4.56
N HIS A 15 6.93 -9.97 -5.49
CA HIS A 15 8.33 -9.80 -5.88
C HIS A 15 8.55 -8.63 -6.85
N THR A 16 7.53 -8.26 -7.62
CA THR A 16 7.64 -7.21 -8.64
C THR A 16 7.40 -5.82 -8.02
N HIS A 17 6.44 -5.68 -7.11
CA HIS A 17 6.02 -4.37 -6.58
C HIS A 17 7.10 -3.59 -5.83
N CYS A 18 7.84 -4.25 -4.95
CA CYS A 18 8.85 -3.56 -4.14
C CYS A 18 10.12 -3.24 -4.93
N TYR A 19 10.40 -4.01 -5.97
CA TYR A 19 11.48 -3.72 -6.92
C TYR A 19 11.24 -2.39 -7.64
N ILE A 20 9.96 -2.12 -7.98
CA ILE A 20 9.55 -0.91 -8.71
C ILE A 20 9.67 0.35 -7.86
N GLN A 21 9.30 0.29 -6.58
CA GLN A 21 9.21 1.50 -5.75
C GLN A 21 10.56 2.06 -5.31
N THR A 22 11.59 1.21 -5.15
CA THR A 22 12.86 1.65 -4.57
C THR A 22 13.91 2.01 -5.61
N GLY A 23 13.77 1.55 -6.87
CA GLY A 23 14.74 1.78 -7.94
C GLY A 23 16.16 1.30 -7.60
N ARG A 24 16.31 0.44 -6.58
CA ARG A 24 17.61 -0.04 -6.07
C ARG A 24 17.58 -1.54 -5.90
N LYS A 25 18.73 -2.18 -6.15
CA LYS A 25 19.05 -3.57 -5.76
C LYS A 25 19.01 -3.84 -4.25
N GLN A 26 18.88 -2.82 -3.41
CA GLN A 26 19.22 -2.96 -1.99
C GLN A 26 18.16 -3.76 -1.24
N GLU A 27 18.58 -4.98 -0.86
CA GLU A 27 18.13 -5.72 0.31
C GLU A 27 16.65 -5.54 0.61
N PHE A 28 15.83 -6.33 -0.07
CA PHE A 28 14.45 -6.54 0.34
C PHE A 28 14.47 -7.04 1.78
N ALA A 29 14.30 -6.14 2.75
CA ALA A 29 13.74 -6.51 4.03
C ALA A 29 12.27 -6.84 3.75
N TYR A 30 12.06 -8.03 3.19
CA TYR A 30 10.75 -8.61 3.02
C TYR A 30 10.08 -8.57 4.37
N ASN A 31 8.87 -8.06 4.40
CA ASN A 31 8.00 -8.35 5.50
C ASN A 31 7.90 -9.89 5.61
N GLN A 32 8.33 -10.45 6.72
CA GLN A 32 8.32 -11.90 6.95
C GLN A 32 6.90 -12.47 6.79
N ASP A 33 5.87 -11.64 7.03
CA ASP A 33 4.47 -12.00 6.84
C ASP A 33 4.10 -12.19 5.34
N CYS A 34 4.92 -11.74 4.40
CA CYS A 34 4.67 -11.81 2.95
C CYS A 34 5.64 -12.71 2.16
N VAL A 35 6.71 -13.21 2.79
CA VAL A 35 7.84 -13.83 2.05
C VAL A 35 7.46 -15.09 1.27
N ASP A 36 6.43 -15.81 1.71
CA ASP A 36 5.92 -17.02 1.06
C ASP A 36 4.76 -16.74 0.07
N LYS A 37 4.35 -15.48 -0.07
CA LYS A 37 3.19 -15.09 -0.89
C LYS A 37 3.63 -14.69 -2.29
N ILE A 38 3.08 -15.39 -3.28
CA ILE A 38 3.30 -15.06 -4.70
C ILE A 38 2.46 -13.85 -5.13
N ILE A 39 1.18 -13.84 -4.70
CA ILE A 39 0.22 -12.77 -4.99
C ILE A 39 -0.49 -12.40 -3.69
N THR A 40 -0.51 -11.11 -3.37
CA THR A 40 -1.20 -10.54 -2.21
C THR A 40 -2.25 -9.53 -2.65
N PHE A 41 -3.28 -9.35 -1.85
CA PHE A 41 -4.24 -8.28 -2.04
C PHE A 41 -3.56 -6.93 -1.75
N HIS A 42 -3.74 -5.99 -2.66
CA HIS A 42 -3.17 -4.64 -2.55
C HIS A 42 -4.19 -3.67 -1.96
N GLY A 43 -5.43 -3.74 -2.44
CA GLY A 43 -6.52 -2.89 -2.02
C GLY A 43 -7.67 -2.92 -3.01
N TYR A 44 -8.69 -2.14 -2.74
CA TYR A 44 -9.80 -1.96 -3.67
C TYR A 44 -10.21 -0.49 -3.75
N TRP A 45 -10.61 -0.07 -4.93
CA TRP A 45 -10.90 1.34 -5.21
C TRP A 45 -12.07 1.52 -6.16
N HIS A 46 -12.78 2.63 -5.99
CA HIS A 46 -13.85 3.02 -6.91
C HIS A 46 -13.26 3.36 -8.29
N VAL A 47 -13.83 2.81 -9.36
CA VAL A 47 -13.32 3.01 -10.73
C VAL A 47 -13.41 4.48 -11.15
N ASP A 48 -14.53 5.13 -10.85
CA ASP A 48 -14.75 6.53 -11.21
C ASP A 48 -14.05 7.53 -10.25
N ASP A 49 -13.40 7.01 -9.20
CA ASP A 49 -12.66 7.80 -8.22
C ASP A 49 -11.54 6.98 -7.55
N PRO A 50 -10.42 6.72 -8.26
CA PRO A 50 -9.33 5.88 -7.77
C PRO A 50 -8.48 6.57 -6.68
N GLY A 51 -9.07 7.49 -5.89
CA GLY A 51 -8.40 8.22 -4.81
C GLY A 51 -8.25 9.73 -5.07
N LYS A 52 -9.08 10.31 -5.94
CA LYS A 52 -9.15 11.77 -6.15
C LYS A 52 -9.89 12.46 -5.00
N ARG A 53 -10.87 11.78 -4.37
CA ARG A 53 -11.52 12.25 -3.13
C ARG A 53 -10.94 11.55 -1.90
N LYS A 54 -9.78 12.03 -1.44
CA LYS A 54 -9.26 11.67 -0.12
C LYS A 54 -10.23 12.15 0.96
N ILE A 55 -10.44 11.35 2.01
CA ILE A 55 -11.18 11.84 3.18
C ILE A 55 -10.35 12.94 3.84
N LYS A 56 -10.91 14.16 3.90
CA LYS A 56 -10.37 15.23 4.75
C LYS A 56 -10.51 14.79 6.20
N ASN A 57 -9.40 14.80 6.95
CA ASN A 57 -9.32 14.29 8.33
C ASN A 57 -9.67 12.80 8.42
N CYS A 58 -8.81 11.96 7.86
CA CYS A 58 -8.97 10.53 7.96
C CYS A 58 -8.61 10.03 9.36
N ASP A 59 -9.64 9.69 10.14
CA ASP A 59 -9.50 9.07 11.44
C ASP A 59 -9.40 7.54 11.29
N PHE A 60 -8.17 7.04 11.23
CA PHE A 60 -7.88 5.61 11.24
C PHE A 60 -7.53 5.14 12.66
N TYR A 61 -8.23 4.10 13.13
CA TYR A 61 -8.02 3.52 14.46
C TYR A 61 -7.58 2.05 14.36
N ALA A 62 -6.30 1.78 14.61
CA ALA A 62 -5.76 0.41 14.54
C ALA A 62 -6.52 -0.59 15.45
N SER A 63 -7.04 -0.14 16.59
CA SER A 63 -7.80 -0.98 17.53
C SER A 63 -9.06 -1.60 16.90
N LYS A 64 -9.71 -0.92 15.95
CA LYS A 64 -10.91 -1.42 15.28
C LYS A 64 -10.65 -2.61 14.37
N VAL A 65 -9.42 -2.73 13.86
CA VAL A 65 -9.03 -3.75 12.88
C VAL A 65 -8.03 -4.75 13.45
N GLN A 66 -7.74 -4.67 14.76
CA GLN A 66 -6.76 -5.56 15.41
C GLN A 66 -7.14 -7.04 15.29
N HIS A 67 -8.44 -7.35 15.31
CA HIS A 67 -8.94 -8.71 15.13
C HIS A 67 -8.70 -9.26 13.71
N LEU A 68 -8.49 -8.39 12.72
CA LEU A 68 -8.23 -8.75 11.32
C LEU A 68 -6.75 -8.92 11.00
N LEU A 69 -5.84 -8.69 11.95
CA LEU A 69 -4.40 -8.84 11.72
C LEU A 69 -4.01 -10.22 11.16
N PRO A 70 -4.58 -11.35 11.62
CA PRO A 70 -4.30 -12.65 11.02
C PRO A 70 -4.70 -12.72 9.54
N ASP A 71 -5.85 -12.14 9.18
CA ASP A 71 -6.36 -12.10 7.82
C ASP A 71 -5.55 -11.16 6.92
N PHE A 72 -5.10 -10.03 7.46
CA PHE A 72 -4.21 -9.15 6.73
C PHE A 72 -2.88 -9.83 6.45
N ARG A 73 -2.30 -10.54 7.43
CA ARG A 73 -1.06 -11.30 7.19
C ARG A 73 -1.23 -12.39 6.14
N SER A 74 -2.40 -13.03 6.08
CA SER A 74 -2.64 -14.11 5.13
C SER A 74 -2.90 -13.61 3.71
N SER A 75 -3.60 -12.48 3.56
CA SER A 75 -4.17 -12.06 2.28
C SER A 75 -3.87 -10.62 1.86
N TRP A 76 -3.61 -9.70 2.79
CA TRP A 76 -3.42 -8.26 2.55
C TRP A 76 -2.16 -7.71 3.25
N CYS A 77 -1.08 -8.47 3.14
CA CYS A 77 0.14 -8.18 3.85
C CYS A 77 0.91 -7.05 3.16
N ASP A 78 1.61 -6.23 3.93
CA ASP A 78 2.41 -5.13 3.40
C ASP A 78 3.72 -5.66 2.83
N THR A 79 3.79 -5.71 1.50
CA THR A 79 4.89 -6.33 0.77
C THR A 79 6.18 -5.52 0.82
N CYS A 80 6.10 -4.19 1.04
CA CYS A 80 7.23 -3.28 0.90
C CYS A 80 7.65 -2.56 2.19
N SER A 81 6.90 -2.69 3.29
CA SER A 81 7.40 -2.19 4.57
C SER A 81 8.29 -3.19 5.28
N THR A 82 9.49 -2.73 5.64
CA THR A 82 10.51 -3.49 6.36
C THR A 82 10.20 -3.61 7.87
N ALA A 83 9.02 -3.16 8.30
CA ALA A 83 8.73 -2.91 9.70
C ALA A 83 7.24 -3.08 10.03
N VAL A 84 6.76 -4.34 10.07
CA VAL A 84 5.71 -4.65 11.04
C VAL A 84 6.39 -4.70 12.40
N ASN A 85 6.69 -3.53 12.98
CA ASN A 85 7.01 -3.50 14.40
C ASN A 85 5.67 -3.75 15.13
N PRO A 86 5.48 -4.89 15.83
CA PRO A 86 4.24 -5.19 16.53
C PRO A 86 3.92 -4.20 17.65
N SER A 87 4.91 -3.41 18.10
CA SER A 87 4.74 -2.30 19.04
C SER A 87 4.54 -0.93 18.36
N SER A 88 4.76 -0.83 17.04
CA SER A 88 4.44 0.39 16.32
C SER A 88 2.95 0.45 16.04
N LYS A 89 2.32 1.52 16.50
CA LYS A 89 0.90 1.85 16.21
C LYS A 89 0.65 2.18 14.73
N ARG A 90 1.65 2.02 13.86
CA ARG A 90 1.55 2.36 12.45
C ARG A 90 1.32 1.09 11.65
N THR A 91 0.21 1.08 10.93
CA THR A 91 -0.08 0.18 9.81
C THR A 91 -0.05 1.05 8.55
N PRO A 92 1.13 1.52 8.09
CA PRO A 92 1.21 2.61 7.11
C PRO A 92 0.40 2.30 5.84
N LEU A 93 0.47 1.05 5.37
CA LEU A 93 -0.33 0.57 4.24
C LEU A 93 -1.84 0.67 4.52
N TRP A 94 -2.36 -0.02 5.52
CA TRP A 94 -3.81 -0.07 5.75
C TRP A 94 -4.38 1.30 6.09
N GLN A 95 -3.66 2.11 6.86
CA GLN A 95 -4.06 3.49 7.12
C GLN A 95 -4.12 4.27 5.81
N TYR A 96 -3.09 4.19 4.96
CA TYR A 96 -3.08 4.85 3.67
C TYR A 96 -4.23 4.39 2.77
N GLU A 97 -4.42 3.08 2.64
CA GLU A 97 -5.50 2.47 1.85
C GLU A 97 -6.86 2.96 2.32
N TYR A 98 -7.12 2.90 3.63
CA TYR A 98 -8.37 3.42 4.21
C TYR A 98 -8.56 4.90 3.89
N CYS A 99 -7.58 5.74 4.23
CA CYS A 99 -7.70 7.19 4.08
C CYS A 99 -7.86 7.66 2.64
N LYS A 100 -7.27 6.93 1.69
CA LYS A 100 -7.30 7.28 0.28
C LYS A 100 -8.53 6.70 -0.44
N HIS A 101 -8.96 5.49 -0.07
CA HIS A 101 -9.91 4.72 -0.88
C HIS A 101 -11.26 4.44 -0.21
N CYS A 102 -11.41 4.59 1.12
CA CYS A 102 -12.66 4.18 1.78
C CYS A 102 -13.84 5.13 1.53
N GLY A 103 -13.61 6.44 1.41
CA GLY A 103 -14.68 7.44 1.23
C GLY A 103 -15.54 7.17 -0.01
N PRO A 104 -14.94 7.08 -1.21
CA PRO A 104 -15.66 6.75 -2.44
C PRO A 104 -16.27 5.34 -2.48
N ALA A 105 -15.86 4.45 -1.58
CA ALA A 105 -16.29 3.05 -1.57
C ALA A 105 -17.39 2.73 -0.54
N LYS A 106 -17.92 3.73 0.18
CA LYS A 106 -18.79 3.50 1.35
C LYS A 106 -20.03 2.65 1.08
N SER A 107 -20.69 2.88 -0.04
CA SER A 107 -21.88 2.16 -0.51
C SER A 107 -21.59 0.73 -0.95
N ILE A 108 -20.32 0.39 -1.23
CA ILE A 108 -19.90 -0.96 -1.63
C ILE A 108 -19.87 -1.88 -0.41
N TYR A 109 -19.31 -1.40 0.71
CA TYR A 109 -19.15 -2.18 1.92
C TYR A 109 -20.24 -1.92 2.97
N SER A 110 -21.22 -1.04 2.70
CA SER A 110 -22.28 -0.71 3.67
C SER A 110 -23.16 -1.91 4.05
N ASN A 111 -23.17 -2.96 3.24
CA ASN A 111 -23.91 -4.20 3.50
C ASN A 111 -23.11 -5.22 4.32
N PHE A 112 -21.81 -4.99 4.55
CA PHE A 112 -21.01 -5.83 5.45
C PHE A 112 -21.36 -5.47 6.88
N GLN A 113 -22.05 -6.39 7.58
CA GLN A 113 -22.48 -6.22 8.96
C GLN A 113 -21.27 -5.93 9.85
N SER A 114 -21.10 -4.68 10.24
CA SER A 114 -20.07 -4.29 11.19
C SER A 114 -20.53 -3.08 11.99
N GLN A 115 -19.85 -2.85 13.10
CA GLN A 115 -20.21 -1.79 14.03
C GLN A 115 -19.82 -0.39 13.50
N ASP A 116 -18.92 -0.30 12.52
CA ASP A 116 -18.46 0.97 11.96
C ASP A 116 -17.83 0.86 10.56
N ASN A 117 -17.73 1.99 9.86
CA ASN A 117 -17.25 2.06 8.47
C ASN A 117 -15.82 1.55 8.26
N GLN A 118 -14.92 1.70 9.24
CA GLN A 118 -13.55 1.20 9.11
C GLN A 118 -13.54 -0.33 9.12
N THR A 119 -14.24 -0.92 10.09
CA THR A 119 -14.36 -2.38 10.19
C THR A 119 -15.05 -2.97 8.96
N ALA A 120 -16.13 -2.35 8.46
CA ALA A 120 -16.79 -2.78 7.22
C ALA A 120 -15.85 -2.78 6.01
N TYR A 121 -15.08 -1.69 5.83
CA TYR A 121 -14.12 -1.55 4.74
C TYR A 121 -13.10 -2.70 4.75
N PHE A 122 -12.47 -2.95 5.90
CA PHE A 122 -11.46 -3.99 5.98
C PHE A 122 -12.01 -5.41 5.92
N ASN A 123 -13.18 -5.69 6.51
CA ASN A 123 -13.84 -6.98 6.36
C ASN A 123 -14.15 -7.28 4.89
N PHE A 124 -14.59 -6.27 4.15
CA PHE A 124 -14.87 -6.43 2.74
C PHE A 124 -13.59 -6.67 1.93
N GLY A 125 -12.52 -5.92 2.18
CA GLY A 125 -11.24 -6.16 1.51
C GLY A 125 -10.62 -7.52 1.84
N VAL A 126 -10.73 -7.99 3.09
CA VAL A 126 -10.33 -9.36 3.48
C VAL A 126 -11.13 -10.40 2.70
N HIS A 127 -12.46 -10.22 2.62
CA HIS A 127 -13.32 -11.09 1.82
C HIS A 127 -12.86 -11.13 0.35
N LEU A 128 -12.57 -9.98 -0.26
CA LEU A 128 -12.05 -9.91 -1.61
C LEU A 128 -10.70 -10.65 -1.76
N GLY A 129 -9.75 -10.36 -0.86
CA GLY A 129 -8.42 -10.95 -0.87
C GLY A 129 -8.41 -12.47 -0.74
N GLN A 130 -9.33 -13.03 0.04
CA GLN A 130 -9.44 -14.47 0.27
C GLN A 130 -10.20 -15.20 -0.85
N ASN A 131 -11.25 -14.60 -1.41
CA ASN A 131 -12.13 -15.28 -2.36
C ASN A 131 -11.76 -15.06 -3.83
N TYR A 132 -11.02 -13.99 -4.14
CA TYR A 132 -10.75 -13.59 -5.52
C TYR A 132 -9.25 -13.56 -5.85
N ASN A 133 -8.40 -14.26 -5.08
CA ASN A 133 -6.97 -14.32 -5.35
C ASN A 133 -6.68 -15.01 -6.71
N PRO A 134 -6.07 -14.30 -7.68
CA PRO A 134 -5.79 -14.85 -9.02
C PRO A 134 -4.83 -16.03 -9.05
N LEU A 135 -4.09 -16.28 -7.97
CA LEU A 135 -3.09 -17.34 -7.94
C LEU A 135 -3.71 -18.72 -8.24
N LEU A 136 -4.91 -19.00 -7.74
CA LEU A 136 -5.58 -20.28 -8.00
C LEU A 136 -5.96 -20.40 -9.48
N SER A 137 -6.52 -19.35 -10.09
CA SER A 137 -6.90 -19.36 -11.51
C SER A 137 -5.69 -19.57 -12.42
N LEU A 138 -4.56 -18.93 -12.09
CA LEU A 138 -3.31 -19.08 -12.84
C LEU A 138 -2.75 -20.50 -12.70
N LYS A 139 -2.68 -21.03 -11.47
CA LYS A 139 -2.21 -22.41 -11.22
C LYS A 139 -3.06 -23.46 -11.94
N ASN A 140 -4.38 -23.30 -11.97
CA ASN A 140 -5.29 -24.21 -12.67
C ASN A 140 -5.03 -24.25 -14.19
N ARG A 141 -4.46 -23.17 -14.75
CA ARG A 141 -4.03 -23.09 -16.15
C ARG A 141 -2.54 -23.36 -16.34
N LYS A 142 -1.85 -23.87 -15.32
CA LYS A 142 -0.40 -24.13 -15.30
C LYS A 142 0.44 -22.86 -15.55
N ILE A 143 -0.12 -21.70 -15.22
CA ILE A 143 0.59 -20.43 -15.18
C ILE A 143 1.20 -20.30 -13.78
N VAL A 144 2.48 -20.65 -13.68
CA VAL A 144 3.26 -20.67 -12.44
C VAL A 144 4.49 -19.80 -12.61
N PRO A 145 5.05 -19.26 -11.54
CA PRO A 145 6.20 -18.40 -11.72
C PRO A 145 7.45 -19.19 -12.17
N GLY A 146 8.44 -18.48 -12.71
CA GLY A 146 9.65 -19.01 -13.35
C GLY A 146 9.58 -19.13 -14.87
N TYR A 147 8.47 -18.76 -15.50
CA TYR A 147 8.25 -18.94 -16.93
C TYR A 147 7.62 -17.71 -17.57
N ASP A 148 7.67 -17.67 -18.90
CA ASP A 148 7.05 -16.66 -19.73
C ASP A 148 5.69 -17.13 -20.24
N TYR A 149 4.73 -16.23 -20.22
CA TYR A 149 3.36 -16.50 -20.68
C TYR A 149 2.89 -15.36 -21.56
N ARG A 150 2.10 -15.67 -22.59
CA ARG A 150 1.49 -14.61 -23.39
C ARG A 150 0.46 -13.88 -22.53
N TYR A 151 0.39 -12.56 -22.70
CA TYR A 151 -0.56 -11.72 -21.98
C TYR A 151 -2.00 -12.27 -22.04
N HIS A 152 -2.46 -12.68 -23.22
CA HIS A 152 -3.82 -13.20 -23.38
C HIS A 152 -4.07 -14.51 -22.64
N ASP A 153 -3.05 -15.37 -22.45
CA ASP A 153 -3.19 -16.62 -21.71
C ASP A 153 -3.44 -16.33 -20.21
N ILE A 154 -2.75 -15.32 -19.66
CA ILE A 154 -2.96 -14.83 -18.29
C ILE A 154 -4.37 -14.25 -18.12
N VAL A 155 -4.78 -13.36 -19.03
CA VAL A 155 -6.11 -12.73 -18.98
C VAL A 155 -7.22 -13.77 -19.13
N ALA A 156 -7.08 -14.72 -20.06
CA ALA A 156 -8.07 -15.77 -20.27
C ALA A 156 -8.19 -16.70 -19.05
N ALA A 157 -7.08 -17.01 -18.37
CA ALA A 157 -7.07 -17.80 -17.16
C ALA A 157 -7.90 -17.15 -16.04
N ILE A 158 -7.72 -15.85 -15.84
CA ILE A 158 -8.38 -15.08 -14.78
C ILE A 158 -9.85 -14.86 -15.13
N ASN A 159 -10.13 -14.34 -16.33
CA ASN A 159 -11.50 -14.04 -16.77
C ASN A 159 -12.37 -15.30 -16.79
N GLY A 160 -11.82 -16.41 -17.28
CA GLY A 160 -12.54 -17.68 -17.34
C GLY A 160 -12.85 -18.30 -15.98
N HIS A 161 -12.09 -17.94 -14.94
CA HIS A 161 -12.31 -18.45 -13.59
C HIS A 161 -13.30 -17.60 -12.79
N PHE A 162 -13.13 -16.26 -12.82
CA PHE A 162 -13.95 -15.36 -12.02
C PHE A 162 -15.16 -14.79 -12.75
N GLY A 163 -15.28 -15.00 -14.07
CA GLY A 163 -16.38 -14.45 -14.85
C GLY A 163 -16.39 -12.92 -14.89
N VAL A 164 -15.24 -12.27 -14.72
CA VAL A 164 -15.07 -10.79 -14.79
C VAL A 164 -13.94 -10.44 -15.75
N LYS A 165 -13.95 -9.23 -16.34
CA LYS A 165 -12.75 -8.74 -17.04
C LYS A 165 -11.70 -8.33 -16.01
N CYS A 166 -10.47 -8.78 -16.23
CA CYS A 166 -9.30 -8.30 -15.50
C CYS A 166 -8.45 -7.35 -16.33
N LYS A 167 -7.72 -6.47 -15.65
CA LYS A 167 -6.62 -5.70 -16.18
C LYS A 167 -5.33 -6.25 -15.60
N VAL A 168 -4.41 -6.66 -16.47
CA VAL A 168 -3.08 -7.13 -16.09
C VAL A 168 -2.09 -6.01 -16.32
N GLN A 169 -1.47 -5.54 -15.24
CA GLN A 169 -0.40 -4.54 -15.30
C GLN A 169 0.96 -5.21 -15.26
N VAL A 170 1.83 -4.72 -16.12
CA VAL A 170 3.18 -5.26 -16.29
C VAL A 170 4.21 -4.16 -16.06
N TYR A 171 5.39 -4.56 -15.62
CA TYR A 171 6.51 -3.66 -15.40
C TYR A 171 7.66 -4.01 -16.35
N PRO A 172 8.20 -3.05 -17.12
CA PRO A 172 9.34 -3.33 -17.99
C PRO A 172 10.57 -3.70 -17.17
N ASP A 173 11.31 -4.70 -17.61
CA ASP A 173 12.63 -5.00 -17.05
C ASP A 173 13.58 -3.82 -17.34
N PRO A 174 14.20 -3.21 -16.32
CA PRO A 174 15.09 -2.06 -16.52
C PRO A 174 16.42 -2.42 -17.20
N VAL A 175 16.77 -3.71 -17.25
CA VAL A 175 18.02 -4.23 -17.83
C VAL A 175 17.77 -4.88 -19.19
N ARG A 176 16.60 -5.52 -19.38
CA ARG A 176 16.29 -6.29 -20.60
C ARG A 176 15.13 -5.65 -21.39
N PRO A 177 15.41 -4.82 -22.42
CA PRO A 177 14.38 -4.22 -23.25
C PRO A 177 13.43 -5.26 -23.85
N GLY A 178 12.13 -4.99 -23.79
CA GLY A 178 11.10 -5.88 -24.33
C GLY A 178 10.71 -7.03 -23.40
N VAL A 179 11.38 -7.20 -22.25
CA VAL A 179 10.93 -8.12 -21.20
C VAL A 179 10.02 -7.37 -20.23
N TYR A 180 8.90 -7.98 -19.88
CA TYR A 180 7.90 -7.40 -19.00
C TYR A 180 7.56 -8.37 -17.89
N TYR A 181 7.55 -7.89 -16.65
CA TYR A 181 7.19 -8.66 -15.47
C TYR A 181 5.74 -8.46 -15.10
N LEU A 182 5.05 -9.55 -14.75
CA LEU A 182 3.72 -9.46 -14.15
C LEU A 182 3.82 -8.71 -12.81
N SER A 183 3.06 -7.61 -12.66
CA SER A 183 3.15 -6.73 -11.49
C SER A 183 1.84 -6.63 -10.71
N TYR A 184 0.73 -6.31 -11.38
CA TYR A 184 -0.58 -6.23 -10.73
C TYR A 184 -1.66 -6.89 -11.58
N ILE A 185 -2.71 -7.32 -10.90
CA ILE A 185 -3.93 -7.82 -11.49
C ILE A 185 -5.08 -7.08 -10.84
N GLU A 186 -5.90 -6.39 -11.64
CA GLU A 186 -7.13 -5.74 -11.17
C GLU A 186 -8.35 -6.50 -11.70
N LEU A 187 -9.29 -6.80 -10.81
CA LEU A 187 -10.58 -7.41 -11.13
C LEU A 187 -11.68 -6.37 -10.95
N ALA A 188 -12.49 -6.12 -11.98
CA ALA A 188 -13.59 -5.17 -11.92
C ALA A 188 -14.88 -5.80 -11.39
N PHE A 189 -15.55 -5.08 -10.49
CA PHE A 189 -16.78 -5.48 -9.81
C PHE A 189 -17.83 -4.35 -9.80
N TYR A 190 -19.11 -4.72 -9.73
CA TYR A 190 -20.20 -3.80 -9.40
C TYR A 190 -20.46 -3.88 -7.90
N SER A 191 -20.87 -2.78 -7.28
CA SER A 191 -21.22 -2.72 -5.85
C SER A 191 -22.36 -3.69 -5.49
N SER A 192 -23.22 -4.04 -6.45
CA SER A 192 -24.30 -5.02 -6.32
C SER A 192 -23.87 -6.47 -6.61
N ALA A 193 -22.65 -6.69 -7.14
CA ALA A 193 -22.22 -7.95 -7.76
C ALA A 193 -21.48 -8.92 -6.83
N VAL A 194 -21.47 -8.73 -5.50
CA VAL A 194 -21.14 -9.82 -4.55
C VAL A 194 -22.22 -10.94 -4.60
N LYS A 195 -23.12 -10.93 -5.59
CA LYS A 195 -24.20 -11.92 -5.77
C LYS A 195 -24.47 -12.39 -7.21
N ARG A 196 -23.78 -11.93 -8.27
CA ARG A 196 -24.11 -12.40 -9.64
C ARG A 196 -22.92 -12.45 -10.60
N ASP A 197 -22.75 -13.62 -11.23
CA ASP A 197 -21.75 -14.05 -12.21
C ASP A 197 -21.80 -13.31 -13.56
N ASN A 198 -21.99 -11.99 -13.56
CA ASN A 198 -22.04 -11.21 -14.79
C ASN A 198 -20.69 -10.59 -15.08
N LEU A 199 -20.18 -10.79 -16.30
CA LEU A 199 -19.00 -10.14 -16.84
C LEU A 199 -19.13 -8.62 -16.72
N ILE A 200 -18.15 -8.01 -16.07
CA ILE A 200 -18.09 -6.57 -15.85
C ILE A 200 -17.03 -6.02 -16.76
N ASP A 201 -17.42 -4.99 -17.52
CA ASP A 201 -16.50 -4.32 -18.41
C ASP A 201 -15.50 -3.51 -17.58
N HIS A 202 -14.22 -3.81 -17.74
CA HIS A 202 -13.15 -3.04 -17.12
C HIS A 202 -12.72 -1.97 -18.14
N PRO A 203 -12.98 -0.67 -17.89
CA PRO A 203 -12.88 0.37 -18.92
C PRO A 203 -11.47 0.52 -19.52
N GLU A 204 -10.44 0.20 -18.74
CA GLU A 204 -9.03 0.25 -19.19
C GLU A 204 -8.48 -1.12 -19.62
N ALA A 205 -9.22 -2.22 -19.47
CA ALA A 205 -8.69 -3.55 -19.78
C ALA A 205 -8.50 -3.74 -21.28
N ASP A 206 -9.39 -3.17 -22.09
CA ASP A 206 -9.32 -3.27 -23.54
C ASP A 206 -8.08 -2.54 -24.09
N GLU A 207 -7.70 -1.38 -23.53
CA GLU A 207 -6.46 -0.68 -23.91
C GLU A 207 -5.21 -1.54 -23.64
N TYR A 208 -5.11 -2.12 -22.44
CA TYR A 208 -3.99 -2.99 -22.08
C TYR A 208 -3.98 -4.27 -22.94
N TYR A 209 -5.16 -4.83 -23.22
CA TYR A 209 -5.28 -5.97 -24.10
C TYR A 209 -4.76 -5.65 -25.50
N THR A 210 -5.20 -4.56 -26.11
CA THR A 210 -4.70 -4.12 -27.43
C THR A 210 -3.20 -3.88 -27.43
N LYS A 211 -2.65 -3.29 -26.35
CA LYS A 211 -1.23 -2.96 -26.27
C LYS A 211 -0.33 -4.19 -26.09
N PHE A 212 -0.76 -5.19 -25.30
CA PHE A 212 0.10 -6.28 -24.85
C PHE A 212 -0.32 -7.67 -25.31
N GLN A 213 -1.40 -7.84 -26.09
CA GLN A 213 -1.97 -9.15 -26.48
C GLN A 213 -0.95 -10.21 -26.95
N ASP A 214 0.09 -9.77 -27.67
CA ASP A 214 1.11 -10.62 -28.27
C ASP A 214 2.46 -10.57 -27.52
N THR A 215 2.48 -9.89 -26.36
CA THR A 215 3.68 -9.74 -25.53
C THR A 215 3.83 -10.91 -24.56
N ASN A 216 5.05 -11.44 -24.46
CA ASN A 216 5.42 -12.39 -23.42
C ASN A 216 5.66 -11.65 -22.10
N ILE A 217 4.96 -12.11 -21.07
CA ILE A 217 5.04 -11.60 -19.71
C ILE A 217 5.75 -12.65 -18.85
N THR A 218 6.86 -12.26 -18.25
CA THR A 218 7.61 -13.09 -17.30
C THR A 218 6.91 -13.07 -15.94
N PHE A 219 6.56 -14.25 -15.44
CA PHE A 219 6.09 -14.41 -14.07
C PHE A 219 7.26 -14.80 -13.17
N LEU A 220 7.74 -13.90 -12.33
CA LEU A 220 8.94 -14.12 -11.52
C LEU A 220 8.71 -15.12 -10.36
N ASN A 221 9.58 -16.14 -10.26
CA ASN A 221 9.69 -17.01 -9.07
C ASN A 221 10.39 -16.30 -7.91
N HIS A 222 11.39 -15.48 -8.23
CA HIS A 222 12.16 -14.64 -7.33
C HIS A 222 12.67 -13.41 -8.10
N VAL A 223 13.05 -12.34 -7.39
CA VAL A 223 13.72 -11.19 -8.00
C VAL A 223 15.01 -11.69 -8.66
N PRO A 224 15.30 -11.34 -9.93
CA PRO A 224 16.55 -11.72 -10.56
C PRO A 224 17.73 -11.30 -9.69
N SER A 225 18.62 -12.25 -9.38
CA SER A 225 19.98 -11.94 -8.95
C SER A 225 20.63 -11.16 -10.09
N ILE A 226 20.59 -9.83 -10.03
CA ILE A 226 21.33 -9.03 -11.01
C ILE A 226 22.81 -9.22 -10.70
N ASP A 227 23.54 -9.81 -11.64
CA ASP A 227 24.99 -10.03 -11.55
C ASP A 227 25.68 -8.75 -11.05
N PRO A 228 26.50 -8.81 -9.97
CA PRO A 228 27.26 -7.65 -9.52
C PRO A 228 28.24 -7.11 -10.57
N ALA A 229 28.54 -7.87 -11.64
CA ALA A 229 29.46 -7.48 -12.70
C ALA A 229 28.86 -6.59 -13.80
N GLU A 230 27.52 -6.49 -13.94
CA GLU A 230 26.92 -5.64 -14.98
C GLU A 230 26.83 -4.16 -14.53
N PRO A 231 27.41 -3.22 -15.29
CA PRO A 231 27.33 -1.80 -14.99
C PRO A 231 25.87 -1.35 -14.99
N GLN A 232 25.41 -0.88 -13.83
CA GLN A 232 24.03 -0.44 -13.67
C GLN A 232 23.83 0.88 -14.43
N PRO A 233 22.72 1.07 -15.16
CA PRO A 233 22.38 2.38 -15.69
C PRO A 233 22.24 3.38 -14.54
N ILE A 234 23.12 4.38 -14.53
CA ILE A 234 23.06 5.50 -13.58
C ILE A 234 21.89 6.38 -14.03
N TYR A 235 20.71 6.13 -13.48
CA TYR A 235 19.64 7.11 -13.56
C TYR A 235 20.06 8.31 -12.72
N PRO A 236 20.06 9.55 -13.28
CA PRO A 236 20.31 10.73 -12.48
C PRO A 236 19.25 10.77 -11.38
N LEU A 237 19.71 10.75 -10.13
CA LEU A 237 18.86 11.01 -8.97
C LEU A 237 18.14 12.34 -9.24
N PRO A 238 16.82 12.46 -8.95
CA PRO A 238 16.22 13.78 -8.84
C PRO A 238 17.08 14.53 -7.82
N GLU A 239 17.64 15.65 -8.26
CA GLU A 239 18.43 16.55 -7.44
C GLU A 239 17.67 16.72 -6.13
N LYS A 240 18.29 16.32 -5.00
CA LYS A 240 17.72 16.60 -3.69
C LYS A 240 17.57 18.12 -3.63
N THR A 241 16.38 18.64 -3.89
CA THR A 241 16.00 19.94 -3.40
C THR A 241 16.20 19.84 -1.90
N ALA A 242 17.26 20.50 -1.41
CA ALA A 242 17.55 20.58 0.00
C ALA A 242 16.28 21.07 0.68
N VAL A 243 15.61 20.16 1.39
CA VAL A 243 14.54 20.52 2.30
C VAL A 243 15.25 21.33 3.36
N SER A 244 15.11 22.66 3.27
CA SER A 244 15.44 23.57 4.35
C SER A 244 14.65 23.08 5.56
N GLU A 245 15.30 22.35 6.46
CA GLU A 245 14.73 21.96 7.74
C GLU A 245 14.47 23.24 8.54
N THR A 246 13.26 23.77 8.42
CA THR A 246 12.78 24.78 9.35
C THR A 246 12.77 24.13 10.73
N PRO A 247 13.49 24.67 11.74
CA PRO A 247 13.51 24.11 13.08
C PRO A 247 12.10 23.93 13.59
N SER A 248 11.82 22.79 14.23
CA SER A 248 10.49 22.54 14.76
C SER A 248 10.15 23.58 15.83
N PHE A 249 8.84 23.81 16.06
CA PHE A 249 8.37 24.66 17.16
C PHE A 249 9.04 24.30 18.50
N TRP A 250 9.28 23.01 18.72
CA TRP A 250 9.93 22.50 19.93
C TRP A 250 11.41 22.87 20.02
N ASP A 251 12.14 22.92 18.91
CA ASP A 251 13.56 23.32 18.90
C ASP A 251 13.72 24.79 19.28
N ASN A 252 12.79 25.64 18.82
CA ASN A 252 12.77 27.06 19.18
C ASN A 252 12.33 27.27 20.63
N LEU A 253 11.34 26.51 21.11
CA LEU A 253 10.90 26.58 22.50
C LEU A 253 12.01 26.13 23.47
N TRP A 254 12.73 25.06 23.16
CA TRP A 254 13.85 24.59 23.98
C TRP A 254 14.99 25.60 24.05
N LYS A 255 15.35 26.22 22.92
CA LYS A 255 16.36 27.28 22.90
C LYS A 255 15.95 28.48 23.73
N LEU A 256 14.66 28.85 23.69
CA LEU A 256 14.11 29.92 24.52
C LEU A 256 14.19 29.57 26.01
N ILE A 257 13.79 28.37 26.41
CA ILE A 257 13.84 27.94 27.82
C ILE A 257 15.30 27.96 28.33
N ILE A 258 16.24 27.45 27.54
CA ILE A 258 17.66 27.44 27.88
C ILE A 258 18.23 28.85 28.03
N SER A 259 17.80 29.82 27.21
CA SER A 259 18.31 31.19 27.30
C SER A 259 17.84 31.94 28.56
N TYR A 260 16.72 31.55 29.17
CA TYR A 260 16.20 32.18 30.40
C TYR A 260 16.60 31.48 31.71
N LEU A 261 17.18 30.28 31.65
CA LEU A 261 17.65 29.53 32.83
C LEU A 261 18.58 30.34 33.77
N PRO A 262 19.55 31.14 33.27
CA PRO A 262 20.40 31.99 34.12
C PRO A 262 19.62 33.10 34.83
N LEU A 263 18.58 33.65 34.18
CA LEU A 263 17.73 34.69 34.74
C LEU A 263 16.84 34.13 35.86
N ILE A 264 16.25 32.96 35.63
CA ILE A 264 15.44 32.24 36.62
C ILE A 264 16.30 31.91 37.86
N SER A 265 17.53 31.43 37.65
CA SER A 265 18.47 31.14 38.74
C SER A 265 18.82 32.38 39.55
N SER A 266 19.02 33.53 38.89
CA SER A 266 19.34 34.80 39.54
C SER A 266 18.17 35.33 40.39
N VAL A 267 16.93 35.26 39.87
CA VAL A 267 15.73 35.70 40.62
C VAL A 267 15.50 34.83 41.85
N ILE A 268 15.65 33.51 41.73
CA ILE A 268 15.53 32.59 42.87
C ILE A 268 16.59 32.90 43.93
N LEU A 269 17.84 33.14 43.52
CA LEU A 269 18.91 33.50 44.45
C LEU A 269 18.61 34.82 45.17
N PHE A 270 18.11 35.84 44.47
CA PHE A 270 17.71 37.12 45.07
C PHE A 270 16.57 36.96 46.08
N ILE A 271 15.56 36.14 45.78
CA ILE A 271 14.46 35.85 46.71
C ILE A 271 15.00 35.17 47.97
N LEU A 272 15.88 34.18 47.81
CA LEU A 272 16.48 33.48 48.95
C LEU A 272 17.33 34.41 49.83
N ILE A 273 18.12 35.30 49.22
CA ILE A 273 18.90 36.32 49.95
C ILE A 273 17.96 37.26 50.71
N TRP A 274 16.89 37.74 50.08
CA TRP A 274 15.92 38.63 50.73
C TRP A 274 15.23 37.97 51.93
N ILE A 275 14.83 36.70 51.79
CA ILE A 275 14.28 35.91 52.90
C ILE A 275 15.28 35.80 54.05
N ILE A 276 16.56 35.57 53.76
CA ILE A 276 17.60 35.50 54.79
C ILE A 276 17.70 36.84 55.54
N PHE A 277 17.80 37.97 54.83
CA PHE A 277 17.84 39.30 55.44
C PHE A 277 16.60 39.61 56.29
N ALA A 278 15.40 39.25 55.80
CA ALA A 278 14.16 39.46 56.54
C ALA A 278 14.09 38.65 57.85
N VAL A 279 14.75 37.49 57.90
CA VAL A 279 14.77 36.61 59.08
C VAL A 279 15.89 36.97 60.05
N THR A 280 17.07 37.40 59.58
CA THR A 280 18.24 37.65 60.46
C THR A 280 18.26 39.04 61.07
N GLY A 281 17.45 39.99 60.61
CA GLY A 281 17.27 41.29 61.26
C GLY A 281 18.51 42.18 61.30
N THR A 282 19.47 41.94 60.40
CA THR A 282 20.67 42.78 60.17
C THR A 282 20.44 43.77 59.04
#